data_AF-A0A2V9ZT65-F1
#
_entry.id   AF-A0A2V9ZT65-F1
#
_cell.length_a   1.000
_cell.length_b   1.000
_cell.length_c   1.000
_cell.angle_alpha   90.00
_cell.angle_beta   90.00
_cell.angle_gamma   90.00
#
_symmetry.space_group_name_H-M   'P 1'
#
loop_
_entity.id
_entity.type
_entity.pdbx_description
1 polymer ?
#
loop_
_entity_poly.entity_id
_entity_poly.type
_entity_poly.pdbx_seq_one_letter_code
_entity_poly.pdbx_strand_id
1 'polypeptide(L)'
;MVAAQCDDMAIGARKAFEEQTDGQERERWISLPFIGCDGCPEAGQQWVSRGLLASTVINPPTAGPALEMMVRAIQTKAQPQECTLVTPSSFPPVEKLSRVPVQNTVS
;
A
#
# COMPACT_ATOMS: atom_id res chain seq x y z
N MET A 1 4.99 -1.59 -13.52
CA MET A 1 4.17 -1.52 -12.29
C MET A 1 4.09 -0.07 -11.84
N VAL A 2 3.08 0.26 -11.06
CA VAL A 2 2.95 1.56 -10.38
C VAL A 2 3.04 1.29 -8.88
N ALA A 3 4.04 1.87 -8.22
CA ALA A 3 4.26 1.72 -6.78
C ALA A 3 4.07 3.07 -6.09
N ALA A 4 3.11 3.15 -5.17
CA ALA A 4 2.77 4.38 -4.48
C ALA A 4 3.03 4.29 -2.98
N GLN A 5 3.29 5.45 -2.36
CA GLN A 5 3.57 5.57 -0.93
C GLN A 5 2.33 5.43 -0.04
N CYS A 6 1.13 5.48 -0.62
CA CYS A 6 -0.15 5.22 0.06
C CYS A 6 -1.16 4.61 -0.92
N ASP A 7 -2.19 3.97 -0.41
CA ASP A 7 -3.19 3.27 -1.26
C ASP A 7 -3.99 4.27 -2.13
N ASP A 8 -4.29 5.45 -1.58
CA ASP A 8 -5.00 6.53 -2.29
C ASP A 8 -4.21 7.03 -3.51
N MET A 9 -2.90 7.18 -3.39
CA MET A 9 -2.05 7.59 -4.51
C MET A 9 -2.06 6.55 -5.63
N ALA A 10 -2.04 5.26 -5.29
CA ALA A 10 -2.12 4.19 -6.29
C ALA A 10 -3.46 4.20 -7.02
N ILE A 11 -4.58 4.35 -6.30
CA ILE A 11 -5.92 4.47 -6.90
C ILE A 11 -6.05 5.75 -7.71
N GLY A 12 -5.52 6.87 -7.23
CA GLY A 12 -5.50 8.14 -7.95
C GLY A 12 -4.77 8.02 -9.28
N ALA A 13 -3.58 7.40 -9.28
CA ALA A 13 -2.83 7.13 -10.50
C ALA A 13 -3.61 6.24 -11.47
N ARG A 14 -4.22 5.15 -10.97
CA ARG A 14 -5.04 4.27 -11.79
C ARG A 14 -6.19 5.01 -12.47
N LYS A 15 -6.95 5.80 -11.70
CA LYS A 15 -8.06 6.63 -12.22
C LYS A 15 -7.57 7.64 -13.26
N ALA A 16 -6.44 8.29 -13.01
CA ALA A 16 -5.85 9.22 -13.98
C ALA A 16 -5.53 8.53 -15.31
N PHE A 17 -4.97 7.31 -15.30
CA PHE A 17 -4.76 6.56 -16.53
C PHE A 17 -6.09 6.13 -17.19
N GLU A 18 -7.08 5.72 -16.40
CA GLU A 18 -8.41 5.37 -16.91
C GLU A 18 -9.13 6.53 -17.59
N GLU A 19 -8.95 7.75 -17.10
CA GLU A 19 -9.67 8.95 -17.54
C GLU A 19 -8.90 9.81 -18.55
N GLN A 20 -7.56 9.81 -18.51
CA GLN A 20 -6.72 10.75 -19.26
C GLN A 20 -5.92 10.10 -20.39
N THR A 21 -6.07 8.79 -20.62
CA THR A 21 -5.41 8.07 -21.72
C THR A 21 -6.41 7.25 -22.53
N ASP A 22 -6.07 6.96 -23.79
CA ASP A 22 -6.94 6.24 -24.73
C ASP A 22 -6.20 5.11 -25.47
N GLY A 23 -6.99 4.20 -26.05
CA GLY A 23 -6.48 3.12 -26.92
C GLY A 23 -5.42 2.25 -26.26
N GLN A 24 -4.32 2.01 -26.98
CA GLN A 24 -3.21 1.17 -26.51
C GLN A 24 -2.50 1.75 -25.28
N GLU A 25 -2.47 3.08 -25.12
CA GLU A 25 -1.81 3.70 -23.97
C GLU A 25 -2.59 3.40 -22.68
N ARG A 26 -3.92 3.51 -22.74
CA ARG A 26 -4.80 3.14 -21.62
C ARG A 26 -4.66 1.67 -21.25
N GLU A 27 -4.69 0.79 -22.24
CA GLU A 27 -4.54 -0.65 -22.02
C GLU A 27 -3.18 -0.98 -21.40
N ARG A 28 -2.11 -0.33 -21.89
CA ARG A 28 -0.77 -0.45 -21.33
C ARG A 28 -0.71 -0.03 -19.86
N TRP A 29 -1.31 1.10 -19.48
CA TRP A 29 -1.23 1.58 -18.10
C TRP A 29 -2.11 0.78 -17.13
N ILE A 30 -3.35 0.47 -17.52
CA ILE A 30 -4.30 -0.26 -16.65
C ILE A 30 -3.89 -1.72 -16.44
N SER A 31 -3.17 -2.33 -17.40
CA SER A 31 -2.68 -3.71 -17.26
C SER A 31 -1.51 -3.85 -16.28
N LEU A 32 -0.87 -2.74 -15.87
CA LEU A 32 0.20 -2.80 -14.88
C LEU A 32 -0.37 -3.10 -13.49
N PRO A 33 0.38 -3.83 -12.64
CA PRO A 33 0.03 -3.94 -11.24
C PRO A 33 0.25 -2.60 -10.53
N PHE A 34 -0.76 -2.17 -9.78
CA PHE A 34 -0.73 -1.01 -8.88
C PHE A 34 -0.57 -1.51 -7.45
N ILE A 35 0.41 -0.99 -6.72
CA ILE A 35 0.66 -1.35 -5.32
C ILE A 35 0.72 -0.11 -4.43
N GLY A 36 0.27 -0.26 -3.19
CA GLY A 36 0.20 0.82 -2.21
C GLY A 36 0.73 0.42 -0.83
N CYS A 37 0.56 1.33 0.13
CA CYS A 37 1.11 1.22 1.49
C CYS A 37 0.19 1.96 2.47
N ASP A 38 -0.75 1.27 3.08
CA ASP A 38 -1.53 1.68 4.25
C ASP A 38 -2.22 0.41 4.78
N GLY A 39 -2.90 -0.27 3.87
CA GLY A 39 -3.55 -1.55 4.11
C GLY A 39 -4.74 -1.45 5.05
N CYS A 40 -5.46 -0.31 5.03
CA CYS A 40 -6.69 -0.14 5.79
C CYS A 40 -7.78 -1.13 5.31
N PRO A 41 -8.62 -1.70 6.21
CA PRO A 41 -9.64 -2.68 5.84
C PRO A 41 -10.61 -2.21 4.75
N GLU A 42 -11.15 -1.00 4.90
CA GLU A 42 -12.15 -0.41 3.97
C GLU A 42 -11.53 0.31 2.75
N ALA A 43 -10.20 0.28 2.62
CA ALA A 43 -9.47 0.90 1.50
C ALA A 43 -8.53 -0.13 0.87
N GLY A 44 -7.22 -0.07 1.16
CA GLY A 44 -6.20 -0.94 0.58
C GLY A 44 -6.58 -2.41 0.48
N GLN A 45 -7.02 -3.04 1.59
CA GLN A 45 -7.37 -4.46 1.59
C GLN A 45 -8.60 -4.75 0.72
N GLN A 46 -9.61 -3.89 0.78
CA GLN A 46 -10.80 -4.00 -0.06
C GLN A 46 -10.46 -3.78 -1.54
N TRP A 47 -9.56 -2.86 -1.87
CA TRP A 47 -9.12 -2.58 -3.23
C TRP A 47 -8.26 -3.70 -3.81
N VAL A 48 -7.43 -4.33 -2.99
CA VAL A 48 -6.74 -5.59 -3.36
C VAL A 48 -7.78 -6.68 -3.64
N SER A 49 -8.76 -6.86 -2.74
CA SER A 49 -9.81 -7.88 -2.91
C SER A 49 -10.67 -7.67 -4.16
N ARG A 50 -10.84 -6.42 -4.60
CA ARG A 50 -11.56 -6.04 -5.84
C ARG A 50 -10.68 -6.04 -7.10
N GLY A 51 -9.38 -6.32 -6.98
CA GLY A 51 -8.43 -6.28 -8.10
C GLY A 51 -8.08 -4.87 -8.61
N LEU A 52 -8.40 -3.83 -7.84
CA LEU A 52 -8.00 -2.45 -8.15
C LEU A 52 -6.52 -2.22 -7.84
N LEU A 53 -6.05 -2.82 -6.74
CA LEU A 53 -4.64 -2.95 -6.39
C LEU A 53 -4.21 -4.42 -6.53
N ALA A 54 -2.95 -4.65 -6.88
CA ALA A 54 -2.34 -5.97 -6.88
C ALA A 54 -1.94 -6.40 -5.46
N SER A 55 -1.46 -5.45 -4.65
CA SER A 55 -1.10 -5.66 -3.24
C SER A 55 -1.01 -4.33 -2.50
N THR A 56 -1.07 -4.37 -1.18
CA THR A 56 -0.76 -3.24 -0.29
C THR A 56 0.08 -3.71 0.90
N VAL A 57 0.92 -2.83 1.43
CA VAL A 57 1.57 -3.05 2.73
C VAL A 57 0.66 -2.53 3.83
N ILE A 58 0.31 -3.40 4.78
CA ILE A 58 -0.38 -3.03 6.00
C ILE A 58 0.63 -2.41 6.97
N ASN A 59 0.44 -1.13 7.25
CA ASN A 59 1.13 -0.44 8.34
C ASN A 59 0.25 -0.51 9.60
N PRO A 60 0.72 -1.11 10.71
CA PRO A 60 -0.05 -1.18 11.94
C PRO A 60 -0.41 0.23 12.45
N PRO A 61 -1.61 0.42 13.03
CA PRO A 61 -1.98 1.69 13.65
C PRO A 61 -0.99 2.08 14.76
N THR A 62 -0.39 3.27 14.64
CA THR A 62 0.63 3.76 15.59
C THR A 62 0.05 4.54 16.77
N ALA A 63 -1.21 4.97 16.68
CA ALA A 63 -1.84 5.81 17.69
C ALA A 63 -1.94 5.14 19.08
N GLY A 64 -2.30 3.85 19.13
CA GLY A 64 -2.39 3.10 20.38
C GLY A 64 -1.03 3.04 21.11
N PRO A 65 0.01 2.46 20.48
CA PRO A 65 1.36 2.43 21.05
C PRO A 65 1.91 3.82 21.41
N ALA A 66 1.63 4.84 20.59
CA ALA A 66 2.05 6.21 20.88
C ALA A 66 1.40 6.77 22.16
N LEU A 67 0.11 6.52 22.37
CA LEU A 67 -0.59 6.92 23.59
C LEU A 67 -0.07 6.17 24.82
N GLU A 68 0.17 4.86 24.70
CA GLU A 68 0.77 4.06 25.76
C GLU A 68 2.15 4.57 26.16
N MET A 69 3.00 4.89 25.17
CA MET A 69 4.31 5.49 25.41
C MET A 69 4.22 6.85 26.09
N MET A 70 3.28 7.70 25.67
CA MET A 70 3.03 9.00 26.29
C MET A 70 2.59 8.84 27.76
N VAL A 71 1.61 7.98 28.05
CA VAL A 71 1.13 7.74 29.42
C VAL A 71 2.25 7.22 30.31
N ARG A 72 3.05 6.26 29.82
CA ARG A 72 4.22 5.75 30.54
C ARG A 72 5.21 6.87 30.85
N ALA A 73 5.53 7.71 29.87
CA ALA A 73 6.50 8.79 30.05
C ALA A 73 6.06 9.79 31.14
N ILE A 74 4.77 10.11 31.20
CA ILE A 74 4.18 10.97 32.23
C ILE A 74 4.30 10.31 33.61
N GLN A 75 3.92 9.03 33.72
CA GLN A 75 3.90 8.31 34.99
C GLN A 75 5.30 8.07 35.56
N THR A 76 6.26 7.70 34.71
CA THR A 76 7.62 7.31 35.14
C THR A 76 8.63 8.45 35.05
N LYS A 77 8.26 9.60 34.48
CA LYS A 77 9.17 10.71 34.15
C LYS A 77 10.37 10.27 33.29
N ALA A 78 10.21 9.22 32.51
CA ALA A 78 11.24 8.67 31.64
C ALA A 78 10.83 8.85 30.18
N GLN A 79 11.76 9.26 29.32
CA GLN A 79 11.47 9.42 27.90
C GLN A 79 11.28 8.04 27.21
N PRO A 80 10.40 7.94 26.20
CA PRO A 80 10.33 6.75 25.37
C PRO A 80 11.62 6.59 24.55
N GLN A 81 11.79 5.43 23.91
CA GLN A 81 12.92 5.20 23.01
C GLN A 81 12.89 6.20 21.84
N GLU A 82 14.06 6.67 21.41
CA GLU A 82 14.17 7.60 20.27
C GLU A 82 13.57 7.02 18.98
N CYS A 83 13.60 5.69 18.83
CA CYS A 83 13.02 4.97 17.71
C CYS A 83 12.20 3.78 18.22
N THR A 84 10.91 3.75 17.86
CA THR A 84 10.02 2.61 18.09
C THR A 84 9.53 2.11 16.74
N LEU A 85 9.80 0.84 16.43
CA LEU A 85 9.43 0.23 15.15
C LEU A 85 8.11 -0.55 15.28
N VAL A 86 7.23 -0.37 14.30
CA VAL A 86 6.08 -1.25 14.08
C VAL A 86 6.39 -2.16 12.90
N THR A 87 6.00 -3.44 12.99
CA THR A 87 6.30 -4.41 11.92
C THR A 87 5.22 -4.34 10.84
N PRO A 88 5.54 -3.88 9.63
CA PRO A 88 4.60 -3.92 8.52
C PRO A 88 4.37 -5.36 8.05
N SER A 89 3.26 -5.60 7.35
CA SER A 89 2.98 -6.89 6.71
C SER A 89 2.41 -6.71 5.31
N SER A 90 2.59 -7.69 4.44
CA SER A 90 2.05 -7.64 3.07
C SER A 90 0.60 -8.15 3.03
N PHE A 91 -0.23 -7.51 2.21
CA PHE A 91 -1.56 -7.98 1.86
C PHE A 91 -1.74 -8.03 0.33
N PRO A 92 -1.98 -9.21 -0.27
CA PRO A 92 -1.99 -10.52 0.39
C PRO A 92 -0.60 -10.91 0.94
N PRO A 93 -0.49 -11.97 1.78
CA PRO A 93 0.80 -12.50 2.20
C PRO A 93 1.74 -12.73 1.01
N VAL A 94 3.03 -12.50 1.20
CA VAL A 94 4.04 -12.49 0.11
C VAL A 94 4.04 -13.80 -0.67
N GLU A 95 3.76 -14.92 -0.02
CA GLU A 95 3.71 -16.26 -0.62
C GLU A 95 2.57 -16.42 -1.62
N LYS A 96 1.53 -15.57 -1.53
CA LYS A 96 0.39 -15.54 -2.46
C LYS A 96 0.58 -14.55 -3.60
N LEU A 97 1.66 -13.76 -3.60
CA LEU A 97 1.97 -12.86 -4.70
C LEU A 97 2.50 -13.66 -5.89
N SER A 98 1.79 -13.62 -7.01
CA SER A 98 2.25 -14.24 -8.24
C SER A 98 3.24 -13.33 -8.97
N ARG A 99 4.19 -13.94 -9.68
CA ARG A 99 5.01 -13.21 -10.66
C ARG A 99 4.10 -12.81 -11.82
N VAL A 100 3.96 -11.51 -12.07
CA VAL A 100 3.39 -11.05 -13.34
C VAL A 100 4.43 -11.35 -14.43
N PRO A 101 4.09 -12.14 -15.48
CA PRO A 101 5.01 -12.36 -16.58
C PRO A 101 5.31 -11.01 -17.25
N VAL A 102 6.59 -10.67 -17.38
CA VAL A 102 7.01 -9.54 -18.23
C VAL A 102 6.71 -9.97 -19.67
N GLN A 103 5.65 -9.42 -20.26
CA GLN A 103 5.45 -9.55 -21.70
C GLN A 103 6.57 -8.77 -22.38
N ASN A 104 7.59 -9.50 -22.86
CA ASN A 104 8.60 -8.95 -23.76
C ASN A 104 7.90 -8.58 -25.07
N THR A 105 7.53 -7.31 -25.23
CA THR A 105 7.15 -6.76 -26.53
C THR A 105 8.41 -6.61 -27.36
N VAL A 106 8.66 -7.59 -28.22
CA VAL A 106 9.52 -7.44 -29.40
C VAL A 106 8.63 -6.88 -30.51
N SER A 107 8.86 -5.64 -30.91
CA SER A 107 8.51 -5.05 -32.20
C SER A 107 9.52 -3.98 -32.56
#